data_AF-A0A443NGY0-F1
#
_entry.id   AF-A0A443NGY0-F1
#
_cell.length_a   1.000
_cell.length_b   1.000
_cell.length_c   1.000
_cell.angle_alpha   90.00
_cell.angle_beta   90.00
_cell.angle_gamma   90.00
#
_symmetry.space_group_name_H-M   'P 1'
#
loop_
_entity.id
_entity.type
_entity.pdbx_description
1 polymer ?
#
loop_
_entity_poly.entity_id
_entity_poly.type
_entity_poly.pdbx_seq_one_letter_code
_entity_poly.pdbx_strand_id
1 'polypeptide(L)'
;MRMDRSESYEMPDGRGPLVVAIECLTGSSTAAEWNWNMLQTGDIVEELKIGRSLTVRSPFKNGKSGIQKLLHSSFKKKETLIQVRVRRGQDEFVELQTCIVPHETGGKKQYVLRSIQDPNYHVGFVDRSEGDCFALQGSRSSRVVCALSKAQLQDGYVSYPWERKMREMQPVANSSCFLSMLLLPKASDRFAYRYNDLEDTLARANAWLHSSVASGVPIVFMSIQTEALLTKISGETASSTVNAGSLSDLANLANASLYGFEDYHGVDIGVVRAVRLWYAPIVGEVAVEIRLKESDSKLGFAISRTEEGFIYISSVIDDDEDSEVASTRSGLRDLYREAVNASKLLVVSRLSNEKVLPWMVSSSGAVRCYDTVSVSQKLSLHRHALRPILIHVFMWDRSISEGIAVSRFSRPASPPTSPSLMPLPAPEEIRQPRAMGENRVVPIPPPATDSDAAGPTRLDRDTAGELSFRFHEFSLGDNWV
;
A
#
# COMPACT_ATOMS: atom_id res chain seq x y z
N MET A 1 40.28 52.50 22.24
CA MET A 1 39.59 51.31 22.76
C MET A 1 39.43 50.33 21.62
N ARG A 2 40.23 49.26 21.61
CA ARG A 2 40.17 48.17 20.61
C ARG A 2 39.09 47.19 21.07
N MET A 3 38.16 46.86 20.17
CA MET A 3 37.20 45.77 20.33
C MET A 3 37.91 44.45 20.02
N ASP A 4 37.90 43.52 20.98
CA ASP A 4 38.22 42.11 20.75
C ASP A 4 36.91 41.38 20.45
N ARG A 5 36.83 40.81 19.24
CA ARG A 5 35.68 40.04 18.74
C ARG A 5 36.16 38.59 18.64
N SER A 6 35.83 37.78 19.63
CA SER A 6 36.09 36.34 19.62
C SER A 6 35.09 35.66 18.67
N GLU A 7 35.52 35.41 17.43
CA GLU A 7 34.76 34.59 16.47
C GLU A 7 35.01 33.11 16.76
N SER A 8 34.03 32.41 17.33
CA SER A 8 33.94 30.95 17.28
C SER A 8 33.38 30.53 15.92
N TYR A 9 34.25 30.11 15.01
CA TYR A 9 33.85 29.45 13.76
C TYR A 9 33.39 28.02 14.08
N GLU A 10 32.07 27.81 14.14
CA GLU A 10 31.48 26.47 14.06
C GLU A 10 31.59 25.96 12.62
N MET A 11 32.28 24.82 12.42
CA MET A 11 32.45 24.19 11.11
C MET A 11 31.22 23.31 10.78
N PRO A 12 30.65 23.43 9.56
CA PRO A 12 29.46 22.68 9.16
C PRO A 12 29.86 21.32 8.58
N ASP A 13 30.19 20.37 9.45
CA ASP A 13 29.98 18.94 9.23
C ASP A 13 30.07 18.29 10.61
N GLY A 14 29.10 17.48 11.02
CA GLY A 14 29.04 16.85 12.36
C GLY A 14 30.15 15.83 12.65
N ARG A 15 31.29 15.93 11.96
CA ARG A 15 32.50 15.14 12.19
C ARG A 15 33.33 15.89 13.24
N GLY A 16 33.42 15.32 14.44
CA GLY A 16 34.38 15.77 15.44
C GLY A 16 35.83 15.82 14.90
N PRO A 17 36.77 16.42 15.64
CA PRO A 17 38.15 16.58 15.19
C PRO A 17 38.74 15.23 14.77
N LEU A 18 39.28 15.18 13.55
CA LEU A 18 39.94 13.98 13.04
C LEU A 18 41.27 13.77 13.79
N VAL A 19 41.44 12.58 14.33
CA VAL A 19 42.68 12.11 14.94
C VAL A 19 43.39 11.16 13.98
N VAL A 20 44.71 11.05 14.13
CA VAL A 20 45.45 10.00 13.43
C VAL A 20 45.41 8.74 14.27
N ALA A 21 44.89 7.66 13.72
CA ALA A 21 44.77 6.37 14.35
C ALA A 21 45.62 5.31 13.64
N ILE A 22 45.90 4.22 14.35
CA ILE A 22 46.54 3.03 13.79
C ILE A 22 45.52 2.21 13.01
N GLU A 23 45.96 1.66 11.88
CA GLU A 23 45.23 0.69 11.07
C GLU A 23 46.11 -0.55 10.84
N CYS A 24 45.67 -1.71 11.29
CA CYS A 24 46.37 -2.97 11.01
C CYS A 24 46.24 -3.34 9.53
N LEU A 25 47.38 -3.52 8.85
CA LEU A 25 47.45 -3.85 7.42
C LEU A 25 47.67 -5.35 7.20
N THR A 26 48.55 -5.97 8.00
CA THR A 26 48.75 -7.42 8.04
C THR A 26 48.74 -7.90 9.48
N GLY A 27 47.80 -8.78 9.80
CA GLY A 27 47.60 -9.33 11.14
C GLY A 27 48.65 -10.38 11.53
N SER A 28 48.77 -10.64 12.84
CA SER A 28 49.58 -11.74 13.37
C SER A 28 48.82 -13.07 13.29
N SER A 29 49.54 -14.19 13.22
CA SER A 29 48.97 -15.54 13.36
C SER A 29 48.39 -15.81 14.76
N THR A 30 48.71 -14.96 15.74
CA THR A 30 48.09 -14.94 17.07
C THR A 30 46.99 -13.89 17.10
N ALA A 31 45.78 -14.24 16.66
CA ALA A 31 44.61 -13.37 16.73
C ALA A 31 44.13 -13.24 18.18
N ALA A 32 44.92 -12.59 19.02
CA ALA A 32 44.60 -12.35 20.43
C ALA A 32 43.81 -11.05 20.60
N GLU A 33 43.03 -11.02 21.67
CA GLU A 33 42.28 -9.89 22.19
C GLU A 33 43.17 -8.65 22.39
N TRP A 34 42.56 -7.49 22.60
CA TRP A 34 43.26 -6.23 22.89
C TRP A 34 44.39 -6.46 23.91
N ASN A 35 45.64 -6.31 23.46
CA ASN A 35 46.84 -6.63 24.22
C ASN A 35 47.74 -5.40 24.29
N TRP A 36 48.44 -5.24 25.40
CA TRP A 36 49.29 -4.07 25.68
C TRP A 36 50.61 -4.05 24.89
N ASN A 37 50.88 -5.08 24.10
CA ASN A 37 52.22 -5.34 23.56
C ASN A 37 52.34 -5.01 22.06
N MET A 38 51.24 -4.73 21.36
CA MET A 38 51.23 -4.44 19.93
C MET A 38 50.30 -3.28 19.59
N LEU A 39 50.64 -2.48 18.58
CA LEU A 39 49.77 -1.41 18.06
C LEU A 39 48.54 -2.03 17.40
N GLN A 40 47.34 -1.56 17.70
CA GLN A 40 46.08 -2.15 17.23
C GLN A 40 45.22 -1.16 16.45
N THR A 41 44.36 -1.68 15.56
CA THR A 41 43.41 -0.83 14.81
C THR A 41 42.52 -0.05 15.76
N GLY A 42 42.54 1.28 15.65
CA GLY A 42 41.80 2.17 16.54
C GLY A 42 42.64 2.82 17.63
N ASP A 43 43.91 2.42 17.83
CA ASP A 43 44.85 3.15 18.70
C ASP A 43 45.01 4.60 18.20
N ILE A 44 44.76 5.58 19.06
CA ILE A 44 44.90 7.00 18.70
C ILE A 44 46.35 7.41 18.89
N VAL A 45 47.00 7.97 17.86
CA VAL A 45 48.42 8.33 17.92
C VAL A 45 48.57 9.70 18.57
N GLU A 46 49.37 9.76 19.64
CA GLU A 46 49.60 10.99 20.41
C GLU A 46 51.01 11.53 20.24
N GLU A 47 52.01 10.65 20.09
CA GLU A 47 53.40 11.06 19.92
C GLU A 47 54.18 10.06 19.06
N LEU A 48 55.08 10.57 18.22
CA LEU A 48 56.06 9.81 17.45
C LEU A 48 57.47 10.31 17.79
N LYS A 49 58.34 9.41 18.25
CA LYS A 49 59.76 9.66 18.47
C LYS A 49 60.58 8.84 17.48
N ILE A 50 61.31 9.51 16.59
CA ILE A 50 62.15 8.86 15.58
C ILE A 50 63.61 9.23 15.83
N GLY A 51 64.49 8.22 15.94
CA GLY A 51 65.90 8.43 16.22
C GLY A 51 66.14 9.10 17.59
N ARG A 52 67.22 9.89 17.71
CA ARG A 52 67.64 10.52 18.97
C ARG A 52 67.13 11.94 19.19
N SER A 53 66.47 12.55 18.20
CA SER A 53 66.19 14.00 18.21
C SER A 53 64.82 14.42 17.68
N LEU A 54 64.10 13.57 16.95
CA LEU A 54 62.84 13.96 16.32
C LEU A 54 61.64 13.47 17.15
N THR A 55 60.97 14.40 17.84
CA THR A 55 59.71 14.13 18.55
C THR A 55 58.60 14.96 17.94
N VAL A 56 57.51 14.31 17.52
CA VAL A 56 56.33 14.96 16.93
C VAL A 56 55.09 14.55 17.73
N ARG A 57 54.28 15.52 18.13
CA ARG A 57 53.05 15.30 18.92
C ARG A 57 51.80 15.58 18.09
N SER A 58 50.70 14.94 18.48
CA SER A 58 49.37 15.32 18.05
C SER A 58 49.08 16.79 18.46
N PRO A 59 48.27 17.53 17.69
CA PRO A 59 47.70 17.18 16.39
C PRO A 59 48.75 17.23 15.26
N PHE A 60 48.75 16.21 14.40
CA PHE A 60 49.70 16.10 13.30
C PHE A 60 49.31 17.00 12.12
N LYS A 61 50.23 17.87 11.69
CA LYS A 61 50.04 18.72 10.51
C LYS A 61 49.83 17.86 9.26
N ASN A 62 48.67 18.02 8.59
CA ASN A 62 48.22 17.21 7.45
C ASN A 62 47.91 15.73 7.77
N GLY A 63 47.59 15.41 9.03
CA GLY A 63 47.13 14.07 9.44
C GLY A 63 48.06 12.94 9.00
N LYS A 64 47.49 11.83 8.51
CA LYS A 64 48.25 10.66 8.01
C LYS A 64 49.23 11.03 6.90
N SER A 65 48.88 12.01 6.05
CA SER A 65 49.74 12.43 4.94
C SER A 65 50.99 13.16 5.43
N GLY A 66 50.87 13.90 6.54
CA GLY A 66 51.99 14.50 7.24
C GLY A 66 52.93 13.45 7.83
N ILE A 67 52.36 12.45 8.51
CA ILE A 67 53.13 11.33 9.05
C ILE A 67 53.82 10.56 7.93
N GLN A 68 53.16 10.33 6.80
CA GLN A 68 53.79 9.61 5.68
C GLN A 68 55.04 10.33 5.14
N LYS A 69 55.00 11.67 5.05
CA LYS A 69 56.17 12.48 4.66
C LYS A 69 57.29 12.38 5.71
N LEU A 70 56.93 12.35 6.99
CA LEU A 70 57.86 12.18 8.11
C LEU A 70 58.59 10.83 8.02
N LEU A 71 57.83 9.73 7.88
CA LEU A 71 58.38 8.37 7.77
C LEU A 71 59.30 8.22 6.55
N HIS A 72 58.91 8.76 5.40
CA HIS A 72 59.74 8.76 4.19
C HIS A 72 61.08 9.47 4.40
N SER A 73 61.05 10.64 5.04
CA SER A 73 62.25 11.44 5.33
C SER A 73 63.19 10.71 6.28
N SER A 74 62.67 10.15 7.36
CA SER A 74 63.45 9.38 8.34
C SER A 74 64.03 8.10 7.76
N PHE A 75 63.24 7.37 6.96
CA PHE A 75 63.71 6.16 6.28
C PHE A 75 64.88 6.48 5.33
N LYS A 76 64.79 7.58 4.54
CA LYS A 76 65.89 8.04 3.69
C LYS A 76 67.16 8.39 4.47
N LYS A 77 67.02 8.89 5.70
CA LYS A 77 68.13 9.18 6.62
C LYS A 77 68.66 7.94 7.36
N LYS A 78 68.12 6.75 7.08
CA LYS A 78 68.42 5.48 7.77
C LYS A 78 68.03 5.47 9.27
N GLU A 79 67.15 6.38 9.67
CA GLU A 79 66.52 6.39 11.01
C GLU A 79 65.22 5.59 10.94
N THR A 80 65.31 4.28 11.10
CA THR A 80 64.16 3.38 10.93
C THR A 80 63.50 2.98 12.25
N LEU A 81 64.14 3.22 13.39
CA LEU A 81 63.58 2.90 14.70
C LEU A 81 62.68 4.05 15.18
N ILE A 82 61.43 3.73 15.51
CA ILE A 82 60.42 4.70 15.93
C ILE A 82 59.69 4.18 17.18
N GLN A 83 59.49 5.07 18.14
CA GLN A 83 58.64 4.83 19.29
C GLN A 83 57.33 5.61 19.09
N VAL A 84 56.22 4.91 19.26
CA VAL A 84 54.87 5.43 19.04
C VAL A 84 54.15 5.40 20.38
N ARG A 85 53.73 6.57 20.85
CA ARG A 85 52.80 6.69 21.98
C ARG A 85 51.39 6.74 21.43
N VAL A 86 50.58 5.77 21.83
CA VAL A 86 49.16 5.70 21.47
C VAL A 86 48.27 5.78 22.71
N ARG A 87 47.04 6.23 22.51
CA ARG A 87 45.99 6.30 23.51
C ARG A 87 44.90 5.25 23.23
N ARG A 88 44.55 4.54 24.29
CA ARG A 88 43.48 3.52 24.40
C ARG A 88 42.53 3.97 25.50
N GLY A 89 41.23 4.00 25.23
CA GLY A 89 40.27 4.63 26.11
C GLY A 89 40.55 6.13 26.34
N GLN A 90 39.96 6.69 27.39
CA GLN A 90 40.05 8.12 27.65
C GLN A 90 41.45 8.56 28.13
N ASP A 91 42.12 7.77 28.98
CA ASP A 91 43.37 8.19 29.64
C ASP A 91 44.46 7.11 29.70
N GLU A 92 44.34 6.01 28.95
CA GLU A 92 45.37 4.96 28.94
C GLU A 92 46.35 5.16 27.78
N PHE A 93 47.64 5.21 28.08
CA PHE A 93 48.69 5.43 27.07
C PHE A 93 49.64 4.25 27.00
N VAL A 94 50.01 3.86 25.79
CA VAL A 94 50.99 2.79 25.53
C VAL A 94 52.09 3.34 24.66
N GLU A 95 53.34 3.11 25.05
CA GLU A 95 54.50 3.41 24.22
C GLU A 95 55.06 2.13 23.62
N LEU A 96 55.03 2.02 22.29
CA LEU A 96 55.47 0.83 21.57
C LEU A 96 56.56 1.18 20.58
N GLN A 97 57.58 0.32 20.53
CA GLN A 97 58.70 0.48 19.62
C GLN A 97 58.49 -0.37 18.37
N THR A 98 58.67 0.25 17.21
CA THR A 98 58.46 -0.36 15.89
C THR A 98 59.53 0.09 14.91
N CYS A 99 59.54 -0.51 13.73
CA CYS A 99 60.47 -0.19 12.65
C CYS A 99 59.73 0.33 11.43
N ILE A 100 60.19 1.44 10.87
CA ILE A 100 59.72 2.01 9.61
C ILE A 100 60.19 1.10 8.46
N VAL A 101 59.25 0.58 7.69
CA VAL A 101 59.54 -0.26 6.51
C VAL A 101 58.76 0.24 5.29
N PRO A 102 59.32 0.11 4.08
CA PRO A 102 58.58 0.37 2.86
C PRO A 102 57.57 -0.76 2.62
N HIS A 103 56.36 -0.38 2.21
CA HIS A 103 55.27 -1.28 1.88
C HIS A 103 54.65 -0.84 0.56
N GLU A 104 54.53 -1.77 -0.38
CA GLU A 104 53.97 -1.50 -1.70
C GLU A 104 52.51 -1.94 -1.74
N THR A 105 51.61 -0.97 -1.90
CA THR A 105 50.17 -1.23 -2.02
C THR A 105 49.67 -0.55 -3.30
N GLY A 106 49.14 -1.32 -4.24
CA GLY A 106 48.58 -0.79 -5.50
C GLY A 106 49.58 0.03 -6.34
N GLY A 107 50.86 -0.34 -6.34
CA GLY A 107 51.91 0.34 -7.11
C GLY A 107 52.43 1.66 -6.51
N LYS A 108 51.95 2.07 -5.34
CA LYS A 108 52.46 3.25 -4.61
C LYS A 108 53.28 2.78 -3.39
N LYS A 109 54.51 3.31 -3.28
CA LYS A 109 55.37 3.11 -2.10
C LYS A 109 54.82 3.89 -0.91
N GLN A 110 54.45 3.18 0.13
CA GLN A 110 54.03 3.74 1.42
C GLN A 110 55.01 3.30 2.50
N TYR A 111 55.12 4.05 3.59
CA TYR A 111 55.89 3.63 4.76
C TYR A 111 54.92 3.22 5.86
N VAL A 112 55.19 2.05 6.43
CA VAL A 112 54.38 1.44 7.48
C VAL A 112 55.26 1.09 8.65
N LEU A 113 54.64 0.79 9.78
CA LEU A 113 55.33 0.34 10.97
C LEU A 113 55.25 -1.17 11.06
N ARG A 114 56.40 -1.81 11.19
CA ARG A 114 56.52 -3.24 11.47
C ARG A 114 56.83 -3.44 12.94
N SER A 115 56.16 -4.40 13.57
CA SER A 115 56.46 -4.78 14.96
C SER A 115 57.88 -5.33 15.10
N ILE A 116 58.52 -5.06 16.23
CA ILE A 116 59.82 -5.66 16.59
C ILE A 116 59.63 -7.11 17.04
N GLN A 117 58.47 -7.42 17.64
CA GLN A 117 58.16 -8.75 18.18
C GLN A 117 57.62 -9.71 17.12
N ASP A 118 56.98 -9.18 16.06
CA ASP A 118 56.42 -9.96 14.97
C ASP A 118 56.75 -9.30 13.61
N PRO A 119 57.73 -9.85 12.85
CA PRO A 119 58.09 -9.33 11.54
C PRO A 119 56.96 -9.35 10.50
N ASN A 120 55.90 -10.14 10.70
CA ASN A 120 54.77 -10.21 9.78
C ASN A 120 53.68 -9.19 10.11
N TYR A 121 53.72 -8.62 11.31
CA TYR A 121 52.74 -7.63 11.77
C TYR A 121 53.10 -6.22 11.30
N HIS A 122 52.26 -5.68 10.41
CA HIS A 122 52.43 -4.32 9.86
C HIS A 122 51.19 -3.47 10.11
N VAL A 123 51.42 -2.23 10.52
CA VAL A 123 50.37 -1.24 10.77
C VAL A 123 50.66 0.07 10.03
N GLY A 124 49.61 0.72 9.57
CA GLY A 124 49.61 2.03 8.95
C GLY A 124 48.92 3.08 9.80
N PHE A 125 48.80 4.27 9.23
CA PHE A 125 48.14 5.42 9.85
C PHE A 125 46.92 5.84 9.02
N VAL A 126 45.83 6.16 9.70
CA VAL A 126 44.55 6.58 9.08
C VAL A 126 43.94 7.75 9.84
N ASP A 127 43.35 8.70 9.13
CA ASP A 127 42.59 9.79 9.74
C ASP A 127 41.17 9.29 10.06
N ARG A 128 40.75 9.31 11.33
CA ARG A 128 39.42 8.85 11.80
C ARG A 128 38.88 9.78 12.88
N SER A 129 37.58 9.71 13.16
CA SER A 129 37.01 10.41 14.33
C SER A 129 37.43 9.71 15.62
N GLU A 130 37.56 10.45 16.71
CA GLU A 130 37.87 9.87 18.02
C GLU A 130 36.80 8.86 18.49
N GLY A 131 35.51 9.14 18.22
CA GLY A 131 34.42 8.20 18.52
C GLY A 131 34.53 6.87 17.77
N ASP A 132 34.95 6.89 16.50
CA ASP A 132 35.19 5.65 15.73
C ASP A 132 36.38 4.86 16.29
N CYS A 133 37.43 5.56 16.77
CA CYS A 133 38.58 4.93 17.39
C CYS A 133 38.16 4.17 18.66
N PHE A 134 37.36 4.78 19.54
CA PHE A 134 36.83 4.10 20.72
C PHE A 134 35.93 2.92 20.40
N ALA A 135 35.10 3.01 19.35
CA ALA A 135 34.27 1.89 18.91
C ALA A 135 35.11 0.67 18.47
N LEU A 136 36.32 0.91 17.95
CA LEU A 136 37.26 -0.12 17.53
C LEU A 136 38.11 -0.67 18.69
N GLN A 137 38.35 0.16 19.71
CA GLN A 137 39.05 -0.18 20.95
C GLN A 137 38.31 -1.17 21.85
N GLY A 138 37.03 -1.44 21.57
CA GLY A 138 36.22 -2.38 22.34
C GLY A 138 36.51 -3.87 22.08
N SER A 139 36.03 -4.72 22.99
CA SER A 139 36.04 -6.18 22.84
C SER A 139 35.33 -6.63 21.54
N ARG A 140 35.57 -7.86 21.07
CA ARG A 140 34.82 -8.43 19.93
C ARG A 140 33.31 -8.30 20.11
N SER A 141 32.81 -8.49 21.34
CA SER A 141 31.39 -8.31 21.69
C SER A 141 30.93 -6.88 21.46
N SER A 142 31.69 -5.88 21.93
CA SER A 142 31.37 -4.45 21.74
C SER A 142 31.33 -4.07 20.26
N ARG A 143 32.22 -4.63 19.43
CA ARG A 143 32.25 -4.35 17.98
C ARG A 143 31.07 -4.96 17.25
N VAL A 144 30.63 -6.16 17.63
CA VAL A 144 29.41 -6.79 17.08
C VAL A 144 28.17 -6.01 17.50
N VAL A 145 28.08 -5.56 18.76
CA VAL A 145 26.97 -4.70 19.23
C VAL A 145 26.94 -3.37 18.48
N CYS A 146 28.10 -2.75 18.22
CA CYS A 146 28.19 -1.52 17.43
C CYS A 146 27.82 -1.74 15.95
N ALA A 147 28.25 -2.86 15.35
CA ALA A 147 27.86 -3.22 13.99
C ALA A 147 26.35 -3.50 13.89
N LEU A 148 25.78 -4.18 14.88
CA LEU A 148 24.35 -4.42 14.99
C LEU A 148 23.56 -3.11 15.13
N SER A 149 24.03 -2.18 15.98
CA SER A 149 23.37 -0.87 16.14
C SER A 149 23.44 0.00 14.88
N LYS A 150 24.39 -0.28 13.98
CA LYS A 150 24.56 0.41 12.69
C LYS A 150 23.93 -0.36 11.52
N ALA A 151 23.50 -1.60 11.72
CA ALA A 151 22.94 -2.43 10.66
C ALA A 151 21.54 -1.94 10.31
N GLN A 152 21.35 -1.54 9.06
CA GLN A 152 20.04 -1.17 8.53
C GLN A 152 19.53 -2.27 7.61
N LEU A 153 18.29 -2.71 7.84
CA LEU A 153 17.57 -3.53 6.88
C LEU A 153 17.40 -2.72 5.59
N GLN A 154 17.63 -3.36 4.46
CA GLN A 154 17.45 -2.76 3.14
C GLN A 154 16.09 -3.20 2.59
N ASP A 155 15.46 -2.30 1.84
CA ASP A 155 14.24 -2.64 1.11
C ASP A 155 14.55 -3.59 -0.06
N GLY A 156 13.59 -4.44 -0.38
CA GLY A 156 13.66 -5.37 -1.52
C GLY A 156 12.35 -5.38 -2.28
N TYR A 157 12.42 -5.65 -3.58
CA TYR A 157 11.24 -5.81 -4.43
C TYR A 157 11.19 -7.22 -5.04
N VAL A 158 9.99 -7.78 -5.11
CA VAL A 158 9.73 -9.08 -5.76
C VAL A 158 8.74 -8.85 -6.89
N SER A 159 9.08 -9.31 -8.09
CA SER A 159 8.16 -9.30 -9.22
C SER A 159 6.98 -10.25 -8.95
N TYR A 160 5.76 -9.72 -9.00
CA TYR A 160 4.53 -10.49 -8.79
C TYR A 160 3.65 -10.43 -10.05
N PRO A 161 3.23 -11.57 -10.62
CA PRO A 161 2.50 -11.60 -11.89
C PRO A 161 1.00 -11.31 -11.70
N TRP A 162 0.67 -10.05 -11.39
CA TRP A 162 -0.69 -9.58 -11.05
C TRP A 162 -1.75 -10.03 -12.05
N GLU A 163 -1.53 -9.82 -13.35
CA GLU A 163 -2.52 -10.08 -14.42
C GLU A 163 -2.79 -11.58 -14.60
N ARG A 164 -1.77 -12.41 -14.38
CA ARG A 164 -1.93 -13.88 -14.40
C ARG A 164 -2.75 -14.31 -13.19
N LYS A 165 -2.42 -13.80 -12.00
CA LYS A 165 -3.11 -14.14 -10.75
C LYS A 165 -4.56 -13.68 -10.73
N MET A 166 -4.85 -12.49 -11.26
CA MET A 166 -6.24 -12.00 -11.39
C MET A 166 -7.10 -12.89 -12.30
N ARG A 167 -6.53 -13.42 -13.40
CA ARG A 167 -7.27 -14.30 -14.31
C ARG A 167 -7.46 -15.72 -13.78
N GLU A 168 -6.46 -16.25 -13.09
CA GLU A 168 -6.44 -17.67 -12.65
C GLU A 168 -7.05 -17.90 -11.27
N MET A 169 -7.00 -16.89 -10.38
CA MET A 169 -7.37 -17.07 -8.96
C MET A 169 -8.75 -16.51 -8.60
N GLN A 170 -9.39 -15.72 -9.47
CA GLN A 170 -10.70 -15.12 -9.20
C GLN A 170 -11.84 -16.02 -9.70
N PRO A 171 -12.95 -16.15 -8.93
CA PRO A 171 -14.13 -16.90 -9.38
C PRO A 171 -14.74 -16.34 -10.67
N VAL A 172 -14.68 -15.02 -10.83
CA VAL A 172 -15.07 -14.31 -12.05
C VAL A 172 -13.82 -13.62 -12.59
N ALA A 173 -13.43 -13.95 -13.83
CA ALA A 173 -12.22 -13.42 -14.43
C ALA A 173 -12.24 -11.88 -14.50
N ASN A 174 -11.12 -11.26 -14.13
CA ASN A 174 -10.91 -9.80 -14.15
C ASN A 174 -11.94 -9.03 -13.30
N SER A 175 -12.40 -9.62 -12.20
CA SER A 175 -13.48 -9.09 -11.42
C SER A 175 -13.30 -9.29 -9.92
N SER A 176 -13.50 -8.20 -9.18
CA SER A 176 -13.55 -8.20 -7.73
C SER A 176 -14.94 -8.56 -7.20
N CYS A 177 -14.97 -9.33 -6.09
CA CYS A 177 -16.14 -9.55 -5.24
C CYS A 177 -16.32 -8.44 -4.18
N PHE A 178 -15.35 -7.53 -4.04
CA PHE A 178 -15.51 -6.31 -3.27
C PHE A 178 -16.28 -5.29 -4.09
N LEU A 179 -17.50 -5.02 -3.64
CA LEU A 179 -18.47 -4.14 -4.27
C LEU A 179 -18.62 -2.88 -3.43
N SER A 180 -19.06 -1.79 -4.05
CA SER A 180 -19.26 -0.55 -3.30
C SER A 180 -20.37 0.32 -3.84
N MET A 181 -20.90 1.14 -2.94
CA MET A 181 -21.90 2.16 -3.21
C MET A 181 -21.41 3.50 -2.62
N LEU A 182 -21.52 4.58 -3.40
CA LEU A 182 -21.24 5.93 -2.92
C LEU A 182 -22.53 6.62 -2.45
N LEU A 183 -22.57 7.07 -1.22
CA LEU A 183 -23.68 7.84 -0.68
C LEU A 183 -23.25 9.30 -0.57
N LEU A 184 -23.94 10.16 -1.32
CA LEU A 184 -23.79 11.60 -1.17
C LEU A 184 -24.61 12.10 0.02
N PRO A 185 -24.12 13.13 0.74
CA PRO A 185 -24.88 13.77 1.80
C PRO A 185 -26.24 14.24 1.31
N LYS A 186 -27.26 14.05 2.14
CA LYS A 186 -28.63 14.44 1.79
C LYS A 186 -28.73 15.96 1.78
N ALA A 187 -29.28 16.53 0.72
CA ALA A 187 -29.65 17.94 0.70
C ALA A 187 -30.81 18.17 1.67
N SER A 188 -30.63 19.11 2.60
CA SER A 188 -31.65 19.49 3.59
C SER A 188 -32.69 20.45 3.00
N ASP A 189 -32.36 21.11 1.89
CA ASP A 189 -33.24 22.03 1.17
C ASP A 189 -33.38 21.66 -0.31
N ARG A 190 -34.39 22.26 -0.95
CA ARG A 190 -34.76 21.96 -2.34
C ARG A 190 -33.70 22.39 -3.37
N PHE A 191 -32.83 23.32 -2.98
CA PHE A 191 -31.80 23.92 -3.84
C PHE A 191 -30.40 23.34 -3.58
N ALA A 192 -30.27 22.38 -2.66
CA ALA A 192 -29.01 21.72 -2.29
C ALA A 192 -27.90 22.67 -1.81
N TYR A 193 -28.29 23.72 -1.08
CA TYR A 193 -27.36 24.65 -0.43
C TYR A 193 -26.88 24.11 0.91
N ARG A 194 -27.77 23.45 1.66
CA ARG A 194 -27.44 22.79 2.92
C ARG A 194 -27.53 21.28 2.81
N TYR A 195 -26.65 20.61 3.54
CA TYR A 195 -26.60 19.16 3.62
C TYR A 195 -26.76 18.72 5.07
N ASN A 196 -27.41 17.58 5.25
CA ASN A 196 -27.41 16.89 6.54
C ASN A 196 -25.99 16.52 6.92
N ASP A 197 -25.75 16.29 8.21
CA ASP A 197 -24.43 15.94 8.73
C ASP A 197 -23.93 14.56 8.24
N LEU A 198 -22.69 14.25 8.59
CA LEU A 198 -22.04 13.01 8.20
C LEU A 198 -22.75 11.79 8.81
N GLU A 199 -23.28 11.94 10.03
CA GLU A 199 -23.98 10.87 10.74
C GLU A 199 -25.27 10.47 10.02
N ASP A 200 -26.05 11.43 9.48
CA ASP A 200 -27.21 11.12 8.62
C ASP A 200 -26.80 10.30 7.39
N THR A 201 -25.66 10.62 6.79
CA THR A 201 -25.16 9.90 5.61
C THR A 201 -24.74 8.47 5.97
N LEU A 202 -24.09 8.29 7.13
CA LEU A 202 -23.75 6.97 7.67
C LEU A 202 -25.00 6.16 8.03
N ALA A 203 -25.98 6.79 8.68
CA ALA A 203 -27.24 6.16 9.04
C ALA A 203 -28.02 5.69 7.80
N ARG A 204 -28.03 6.49 6.73
CA ARG A 204 -28.61 6.11 5.44
C ARG A 204 -27.88 4.92 4.80
N ALA A 205 -26.55 4.88 4.88
CA ALA A 205 -25.77 3.74 4.40
C ALA A 205 -26.12 2.46 5.16
N ASN A 206 -26.22 2.57 6.49
CA ASN A 206 -26.60 1.46 7.35
C ASN A 206 -28.02 0.97 7.08
N ALA A 207 -28.97 1.89 6.93
CA ALA A 207 -30.36 1.58 6.61
C ALA A 207 -30.47 0.87 5.24
N TRP A 208 -29.80 1.37 4.20
CA TRP A 208 -29.79 0.73 2.89
C TRP A 208 -29.26 -0.71 2.95
N LEU A 209 -28.18 -0.95 3.69
CA LEU A 209 -27.60 -2.28 3.85
C LEU A 209 -28.57 -3.23 4.59
N HIS A 210 -29.12 -2.78 5.71
CA HIS A 210 -30.05 -3.61 6.50
C HIS A 210 -31.33 -3.91 5.74
N SER A 211 -31.90 -2.93 5.02
CA SER A 211 -33.05 -3.15 4.14
C SER A 211 -32.74 -4.15 3.04
N SER A 212 -31.57 -4.04 2.39
CA SER A 212 -31.14 -4.99 1.35
C SER A 212 -31.12 -6.42 1.89
N VAL A 213 -30.51 -6.64 3.05
CA VAL A 213 -30.44 -7.97 3.69
C VAL A 213 -31.82 -8.47 4.10
N ALA A 214 -32.67 -7.59 4.66
CA ALA A 214 -34.04 -7.91 5.04
C ALA A 214 -34.92 -8.30 3.83
N SER A 215 -34.71 -7.64 2.69
CA SER A 215 -35.31 -7.97 1.40
C SER A 215 -34.81 -9.30 0.81
N GLY A 216 -33.84 -9.96 1.45
CA GLY A 216 -33.32 -11.27 1.05
C GLY A 216 -32.08 -11.21 0.15
N VAL A 217 -31.46 -10.05 -0.03
CA VAL A 217 -30.21 -9.91 -0.80
C VAL A 217 -29.04 -10.52 -0.02
N PRO A 218 -28.30 -11.49 -0.59
CA PRO A 218 -27.26 -12.22 0.14
C PRO A 218 -25.91 -11.48 0.13
N ILE A 219 -25.84 -10.35 0.84
CA ILE A 219 -24.63 -9.52 0.99
C ILE A 219 -24.22 -9.36 2.45
N VAL A 220 -22.95 -9.00 2.67
CA VAL A 220 -22.35 -8.70 3.97
C VAL A 220 -21.61 -7.37 3.95
N PHE A 221 -21.62 -6.69 5.09
CA PHE A 221 -20.79 -5.51 5.34
C PHE A 221 -19.31 -5.86 5.27
N MET A 222 -18.52 -5.03 4.58
CA MET A 222 -17.06 -5.16 4.57
C MET A 222 -16.38 -3.99 5.26
N SER A 223 -16.73 -2.76 4.86
CA SER A 223 -16.10 -1.55 5.37
C SER A 223 -16.94 -0.33 5.03
N ILE A 224 -16.70 0.77 5.74
CA ILE A 224 -17.26 2.08 5.43
C ILE A 224 -16.13 3.10 5.48
N GLN A 225 -16.09 3.99 4.49
CA GLN A 225 -15.05 5.00 4.36
C GLN A 225 -15.67 6.33 3.97
N THR A 226 -15.19 7.42 4.56
CA THR A 226 -15.51 8.77 4.08
C THR A 226 -14.62 9.13 2.88
N GLU A 227 -15.23 9.65 1.83
CA GLU A 227 -14.55 10.14 0.63
C GLU A 227 -14.78 11.63 0.46
N ALA A 228 -13.68 12.36 0.23
CA ALA A 228 -13.71 13.78 -0.04
C ALA A 228 -13.90 14.02 -1.54
N LEU A 229 -14.98 14.69 -1.91
CA LEU A 229 -15.27 15.11 -3.28
C LEU A 229 -15.16 16.63 -3.35
N LEU A 230 -14.36 17.11 -4.29
CA LEU A 230 -14.25 18.55 -4.54
C LEU A 230 -15.44 19.02 -5.38
N THR A 231 -16.04 20.12 -4.96
CA THR A 231 -17.10 20.79 -5.71
C THR A 231 -16.88 22.30 -5.66
N LYS A 232 -17.29 23.00 -6.72
CA LYS A 232 -17.34 24.46 -6.69
C LYS A 232 -18.55 24.87 -5.85
N ILE A 233 -18.34 25.72 -4.85
CA ILE A 233 -19.42 26.35 -4.08
C ILE A 233 -19.43 27.84 -4.42
N SER A 234 -20.58 28.50 -4.32
CA SER A 234 -20.69 29.94 -4.59
C SER A 234 -21.92 30.50 -3.85
N GLY A 235 -21.89 31.79 -3.55
CA GLY A 235 -23.05 32.52 -2.99
C GLY A 235 -23.58 31.93 -1.68
N GLU A 236 -24.85 31.54 -1.66
CA GLU A 236 -25.54 31.01 -0.48
C GLU A 236 -24.96 29.66 -0.01
N THR A 237 -24.46 28.83 -0.92
CA THR A 237 -23.78 27.58 -0.54
C THR A 237 -22.51 27.91 0.24
N ALA A 238 -21.63 28.75 -0.31
CA ALA A 238 -20.36 29.13 0.34
C ALA A 238 -20.59 29.72 1.74
N SER A 239 -21.59 30.60 1.85
CA SER A 239 -21.97 31.27 3.11
C SER A 239 -22.56 30.32 4.16
N SER A 240 -23.11 29.17 3.76
CA SER A 240 -23.73 28.19 4.67
C SER A 240 -22.83 26.99 4.98
N THR A 241 -21.70 26.85 4.28
CA THR A 241 -20.71 25.82 4.58
C THR A 241 -19.86 26.16 5.80
N VAL A 242 -19.38 25.14 6.50
CA VAL A 242 -18.38 25.30 7.57
C VAL A 242 -17.08 25.78 6.96
N ASN A 243 -16.50 26.88 7.44
CA ASN A 243 -15.24 27.39 6.92
C ASN A 243 -14.04 26.71 7.60
N ALA A 244 -13.23 25.97 6.84
CA ALA A 244 -12.06 25.27 7.38
C ALA A 244 -10.92 26.22 7.84
N GLY A 245 -10.95 27.49 7.41
CA GLY A 245 -10.00 28.52 7.84
C GLY A 245 -10.37 29.22 9.15
N SER A 246 -11.57 28.99 9.69
CA SER A 246 -12.04 29.60 10.93
C SER A 246 -11.81 28.68 12.14
N LEU A 247 -11.04 29.15 13.13
CA LEU A 247 -10.78 28.40 14.36
C LEU A 247 -12.05 28.15 15.20
N SER A 248 -13.07 29.01 15.08
CA SER A 248 -14.35 28.83 15.77
C SER A 248 -15.17 27.66 15.23
N ASP A 249 -14.97 27.32 13.96
CA ASP A 249 -15.81 26.39 13.22
C ASP A 249 -15.18 24.99 13.13
N LEU A 250 -13.95 24.84 13.65
CA LEU A 250 -13.20 23.59 13.64
C LEU A 250 -13.90 22.45 14.39
N ALA A 251 -14.65 22.78 15.46
CA ALA A 251 -15.45 21.80 16.19
C ALA A 251 -16.58 21.21 15.32
N ASN A 252 -17.18 22.03 14.45
CA ASN A 252 -18.26 21.62 13.56
C ASN A 252 -17.73 20.83 12.35
N LEU A 253 -16.45 21.00 12.01
CA LEU A 253 -15.80 20.31 10.91
C LEU A 253 -15.80 18.78 11.09
N ALA A 254 -15.85 18.25 12.31
CA ALA A 254 -15.84 16.80 12.53
C ALA A 254 -17.07 16.11 11.90
N ASN A 255 -18.26 16.72 12.03
CA ASN A 255 -19.52 16.14 11.58
C ASN A 255 -20.09 16.80 10.32
N ALA A 256 -19.46 17.87 9.83
CA ALA A 256 -19.89 18.55 8.61
C ALA A 256 -19.76 17.65 7.37
N SER A 257 -20.85 17.53 6.62
CA SER A 257 -20.87 16.87 5.30
C SER A 257 -20.32 17.74 4.18
N LEU A 258 -20.29 19.05 4.36
CA LEU A 258 -19.74 19.99 3.41
C LEU A 258 -19.04 21.10 4.18
N TYR A 259 -17.77 21.32 3.86
CA TYR A 259 -16.99 22.44 4.36
C TYR A 259 -16.29 23.16 3.21
N GLY A 260 -16.20 24.48 3.32
CA GLY A 260 -15.63 25.36 2.32
C GLY A 260 -14.25 25.86 2.72
N PHE A 261 -13.45 26.19 1.71
CA PHE A 261 -12.29 27.05 1.84
C PHE A 261 -12.10 27.85 0.54
N GLU A 262 -11.44 28.98 0.63
CA GLU A 262 -11.10 29.82 -0.52
C GLU A 262 -9.73 29.38 -1.07
N ASP A 263 -9.64 29.18 -2.39
CA ASP A 263 -8.35 28.89 -3.02
C ASP A 263 -7.47 30.14 -3.17
N TYR A 264 -6.24 29.97 -3.68
CA TYR A 264 -5.31 31.09 -3.85
C TYR A 264 -5.83 32.18 -4.82
N HIS A 265 -6.80 31.86 -5.68
CA HIS A 265 -7.37 32.77 -6.67
C HIS A 265 -8.68 33.42 -6.20
N GLY A 266 -9.13 33.15 -4.97
CA GLY A 266 -10.36 33.69 -4.42
C GLY A 266 -11.62 32.91 -4.80
N VAL A 267 -11.47 31.66 -5.24
CA VAL A 267 -12.59 30.78 -5.60
C VAL A 267 -12.99 29.93 -4.41
N ASP A 268 -14.26 29.98 -4.03
CA ASP A 268 -14.80 29.10 -2.99
C ASP A 268 -14.87 27.64 -3.47
N ILE A 269 -14.13 26.76 -2.79
CA ILE A 269 -14.11 25.32 -3.01
C ILE A 269 -14.78 24.63 -1.83
N GLY A 270 -15.75 23.78 -2.13
CA GLY A 270 -16.39 22.89 -1.16
C GLY A 270 -15.77 21.50 -1.20
N VAL A 271 -15.60 20.92 -0.03
CA VAL A 271 -15.27 19.50 0.15
C VAL A 271 -16.52 18.80 0.69
N VAL A 272 -17.16 18.01 -0.17
CA VAL A 272 -18.26 17.12 0.21
C VAL A 272 -17.68 15.84 0.79
N ARG A 273 -18.10 15.47 1.99
CA ARG A 273 -17.79 14.17 2.61
C ARG A 273 -18.86 13.16 2.24
N ALA A 274 -18.65 12.47 1.14
CA ALA A 274 -19.45 11.32 0.77
C ALA A 274 -19.06 10.09 1.61
N VAL A 275 -19.92 9.09 1.66
CA VAL A 275 -19.68 7.82 2.35
C VAL A 275 -19.63 6.70 1.32
N ARG A 276 -18.50 5.99 1.24
CA ARG A 276 -18.35 4.76 0.48
C ARG A 276 -18.65 3.58 1.37
N LEU A 277 -19.75 2.88 1.07
CA LEU A 277 -20.07 1.60 1.68
C LEU A 277 -19.48 0.47 0.84
N TRP A 278 -18.63 -0.35 1.44
CA TRP A 278 -18.09 -1.58 0.85
C TRP A 278 -18.88 -2.78 1.35
N TYR A 279 -19.29 -3.64 0.42
CA TYR A 279 -20.02 -4.87 0.70
C TYR A 279 -19.53 -5.99 -0.23
N ALA A 280 -19.85 -7.22 0.11
CA ALA A 280 -19.54 -8.39 -0.70
C ALA A 280 -20.71 -9.38 -0.66
N PRO A 281 -20.88 -10.24 -1.68
CA PRO A 281 -21.77 -11.39 -1.56
C PRO A 281 -21.29 -12.32 -0.42
N ILE A 282 -22.22 -12.95 0.30
CA ILE A 282 -21.91 -13.82 1.45
C ILE A 282 -20.90 -14.92 1.08
N VAL A 283 -21.14 -15.60 -0.04
CA VAL A 283 -20.29 -16.72 -0.50
C VAL A 283 -19.50 -16.36 -1.74
N GLY A 284 -20.11 -15.62 -2.66
CA GLY A 284 -19.50 -15.28 -3.94
C GLY A 284 -20.53 -15.08 -5.04
N GLU A 285 -20.03 -15.01 -6.26
CA GLU A 285 -20.83 -14.95 -7.49
C GLU A 285 -20.71 -16.30 -8.22
N VAL A 286 -21.81 -16.82 -8.76
CA VAL A 286 -21.79 -17.98 -9.66
C VAL A 286 -22.28 -17.58 -11.05
N ALA A 287 -21.60 -18.06 -12.07
CA ALA A 287 -22.00 -17.83 -13.46
C ALA A 287 -23.00 -18.90 -13.92
N VAL A 288 -24.16 -18.48 -14.39
CA VAL A 288 -25.16 -19.30 -15.09
C VAL A 288 -25.15 -18.91 -16.56
N GLU A 289 -24.88 -19.87 -17.43
CA GLU A 289 -24.93 -19.67 -18.88
C GLU A 289 -26.28 -20.11 -19.42
N ILE A 290 -27.10 -19.15 -19.85
CA ILE A 290 -28.38 -19.43 -20.50
C ILE A 290 -28.12 -19.79 -21.96
N ARG A 291 -28.27 -21.08 -22.28
CA ARG A 291 -28.07 -21.61 -23.64
C ARG A 291 -29.33 -21.43 -24.47
N LEU A 292 -29.22 -20.75 -25.61
CA LEU A 292 -30.34 -20.42 -26.48
C LEU A 292 -30.39 -21.36 -27.69
N LYS A 293 -31.59 -21.73 -28.13
CA LYS A 293 -31.89 -22.51 -29.33
C LYS A 293 -32.82 -21.70 -30.25
N GLU A 294 -32.81 -22.01 -31.55
CA GLU A 294 -33.69 -21.36 -32.54
C GLU A 294 -35.18 -21.54 -32.23
N SER A 295 -35.55 -22.63 -31.55
CA SER A 295 -36.92 -22.91 -31.11
C SER A 295 -37.37 -22.08 -29.90
N ASP A 296 -36.48 -21.33 -29.24
CA ASP A 296 -36.79 -20.60 -28.01
C ASP A 296 -37.58 -19.30 -28.30
N SER A 297 -38.90 -19.36 -28.10
CA SER A 297 -39.77 -18.19 -28.19
C SER A 297 -39.65 -17.26 -26.98
N LYS A 298 -39.27 -17.79 -25.81
CA LYS A 298 -39.11 -17.08 -24.53
C LYS A 298 -37.88 -17.58 -23.77
N LEU A 299 -37.31 -16.73 -22.90
CA LEU A 299 -36.16 -17.10 -22.05
C LEU A 299 -36.54 -17.99 -20.86
N GLY A 300 -37.81 -17.92 -20.42
CA GLY A 300 -38.32 -18.77 -19.34
C GLY A 300 -38.08 -18.27 -17.92
N PHE A 301 -37.75 -16.98 -17.76
CA PHE A 301 -37.65 -16.31 -16.46
C PHE A 301 -38.01 -14.82 -16.61
N ALA A 302 -38.38 -14.19 -15.49
CA ALA A 302 -38.61 -12.76 -15.40
C ALA A 302 -37.61 -12.12 -14.42
N ILE A 303 -37.33 -10.84 -14.62
CA ILE A 303 -36.51 -10.04 -13.71
C ILE A 303 -37.34 -8.92 -13.08
N SER A 304 -36.96 -8.50 -11.88
CA SER A 304 -37.54 -7.36 -11.19
C SER A 304 -36.47 -6.62 -10.40
N ARG A 305 -36.83 -5.48 -9.81
CA ARG A 305 -35.92 -4.63 -9.05
C ARG A 305 -36.42 -4.45 -7.62
N THR A 306 -35.52 -4.50 -6.65
CA THR A 306 -35.84 -4.16 -5.25
C THR A 306 -35.89 -2.64 -5.06
N GLU A 307 -36.40 -2.17 -3.92
CA GLU A 307 -36.36 -0.74 -3.59
C GLU A 307 -34.93 -0.22 -3.42
N GLU A 308 -34.03 -1.08 -2.95
CA GLU A 308 -32.60 -0.80 -2.77
C GLU A 308 -31.81 -0.82 -4.10
N GLY A 309 -32.46 -1.14 -5.21
CA GLY A 309 -31.92 -1.03 -6.56
C GLY A 309 -31.25 -2.29 -7.11
N PHE A 310 -31.43 -3.46 -6.48
CA PHE A 310 -30.90 -4.72 -6.99
C PHE A 310 -31.81 -5.34 -8.05
N ILE A 311 -31.24 -5.80 -9.17
CA ILE A 311 -31.94 -6.64 -10.14
C ILE A 311 -31.90 -8.09 -9.65
N TYR A 312 -33.04 -8.77 -9.64
CA TYR A 312 -33.14 -10.17 -9.26
C TYR A 312 -34.07 -10.93 -10.19
N ILE A 313 -33.93 -12.26 -10.23
CA ILE A 313 -34.85 -13.13 -10.95
C ILE A 313 -36.10 -13.30 -10.08
N SER A 314 -37.23 -12.79 -10.57
CA SER A 314 -38.48 -12.75 -9.82
C SER A 314 -39.36 -13.98 -10.02
N SER A 315 -39.24 -14.64 -11.18
CA SER A 315 -39.93 -15.90 -11.45
C SER A 315 -39.17 -16.71 -12.51
N VAL A 316 -39.34 -18.02 -12.47
CA VAL A 316 -38.88 -18.97 -13.50
C VAL A 316 -40.06 -19.87 -13.86
N ILE A 317 -40.23 -20.16 -15.15
CA ILE A 317 -41.33 -21.00 -15.64
C ILE A 317 -41.13 -22.44 -15.14
N ASP A 318 -42.20 -23.02 -14.60
CA ASP A 318 -42.23 -24.37 -14.02
C ASP A 318 -43.30 -25.23 -14.73
N ASP A 319 -43.37 -25.13 -16.06
CA ASP A 319 -44.31 -25.92 -16.87
C ASP A 319 -43.79 -27.37 -16.99
N ASP A 320 -44.60 -28.34 -16.58
CA ASP A 320 -44.30 -29.79 -16.60
C ASP A 320 -44.36 -30.42 -18.01
N GLU A 321 -44.90 -29.70 -19.01
CA GLU A 321 -45.01 -30.19 -20.39
C GLU A 321 -43.78 -29.80 -21.22
N ASP A 322 -42.89 -30.77 -21.49
CA ASP A 322 -41.92 -30.98 -22.61
C ASP A 322 -41.30 -29.80 -23.40
N SER A 323 -41.48 -28.57 -22.97
CA SER A 323 -40.82 -27.39 -23.51
C SER A 323 -39.65 -27.08 -22.57
N GLU A 324 -38.48 -27.66 -22.86
CA GLU A 324 -37.23 -27.24 -22.22
C GLU A 324 -36.94 -25.77 -22.58
N VAL A 325 -37.53 -24.85 -21.82
CA VAL A 325 -37.24 -23.42 -21.95
C VAL A 325 -35.79 -23.17 -21.55
N ALA A 326 -35.17 -22.14 -22.12
CA ALA A 326 -33.75 -21.85 -21.94
C ALA A 326 -33.31 -21.78 -20.46
N SER A 327 -34.14 -21.23 -19.57
CA SER A 327 -33.90 -21.18 -18.12
C SER A 327 -33.77 -22.57 -17.47
N THR A 328 -34.71 -23.48 -17.73
CA THR A 328 -34.74 -24.83 -17.14
C THR A 328 -33.55 -25.67 -17.60
N ARG A 329 -33.24 -25.65 -18.90
CA ARG A 329 -32.08 -26.35 -19.48
C ARG A 329 -30.74 -25.85 -18.90
N SER A 330 -30.71 -24.63 -18.42
CA SER A 330 -29.50 -23.99 -17.89
C SER A 330 -29.39 -24.11 -16.36
N GLY A 331 -30.28 -24.89 -15.72
CA GLY A 331 -30.28 -25.11 -14.26
C GLY A 331 -30.77 -23.91 -13.44
N LEU A 332 -31.33 -22.88 -14.10
CA LEU A 332 -31.79 -21.66 -13.41
C LEU A 332 -33.01 -21.94 -12.52
N ARG A 333 -33.84 -22.89 -12.93
CA ARG A 333 -35.04 -23.30 -12.19
C ARG A 333 -34.70 -23.87 -10.82
N ASP A 334 -33.73 -24.77 -10.77
CA ASP A 334 -33.34 -25.43 -9.52
C ASP A 334 -32.69 -24.41 -8.57
N LEU A 335 -31.81 -23.55 -9.10
CA LEU A 335 -31.19 -22.47 -8.34
C LEU A 335 -32.21 -21.46 -7.80
N TYR A 336 -33.22 -21.10 -8.61
CA TYR A 336 -34.31 -20.24 -8.16
C TYR A 336 -35.15 -20.90 -7.06
N ARG A 337 -35.47 -22.20 -7.19
CA ARG A 337 -36.21 -22.95 -6.17
C ARG A 337 -35.44 -23.02 -4.85
N GLU A 338 -34.13 -23.26 -4.90
CA GLU A 338 -33.26 -23.22 -3.72
C GLU A 338 -33.21 -21.85 -3.07
N ALA A 339 -33.15 -20.76 -3.86
CA ALA A 339 -33.19 -19.39 -3.36
C ALA A 339 -34.49 -19.12 -2.60
N VAL A 340 -35.62 -19.47 -3.21
CA VAL A 340 -36.96 -19.31 -2.62
C VAL A 340 -37.09 -20.13 -1.34
N ASN A 341 -36.65 -21.39 -1.34
CA ASN A 341 -36.66 -22.26 -0.15
C ASN A 341 -35.81 -21.68 0.99
N ALA A 342 -34.70 -21.02 0.67
CA ALA A 342 -33.83 -20.33 1.63
C ALA A 342 -34.32 -18.92 2.02
N SER A 343 -35.47 -18.47 1.48
CA SER A 343 -35.96 -17.09 1.63
C SER A 343 -34.94 -16.04 1.20
N LYS A 344 -34.26 -16.29 0.07
CA LYS A 344 -33.25 -15.40 -0.53
C LYS A 344 -33.66 -14.98 -1.93
N LEU A 345 -33.22 -13.78 -2.33
CA LEU A 345 -33.34 -13.31 -3.70
C LEU A 345 -32.18 -13.82 -4.55
N LEU A 346 -32.49 -14.32 -5.74
CA LEU A 346 -31.50 -14.65 -6.75
C LEU A 346 -31.07 -13.38 -7.49
N VAL A 347 -30.22 -12.59 -6.82
CA VAL A 347 -29.74 -11.29 -7.29
C VAL A 347 -28.76 -11.46 -8.46
N VAL A 348 -29.02 -10.73 -9.54
CA VAL A 348 -28.14 -10.66 -10.72
C VAL A 348 -27.08 -9.61 -10.47
N SER A 349 -25.82 -10.04 -10.32
CA SER A 349 -24.68 -9.14 -10.16
C SER A 349 -24.19 -8.61 -11.50
N ARG A 350 -24.22 -9.45 -12.54
CA ARG A 350 -23.69 -9.12 -13.87
C ARG A 350 -24.48 -9.74 -15.00
N LEU A 351 -24.48 -9.04 -16.13
CA LEU A 351 -25.00 -9.52 -17.39
C LEU A 351 -23.93 -9.37 -18.49
N SER A 352 -23.46 -10.48 -19.03
CA SER A 352 -22.36 -10.52 -20.00
C SER A 352 -21.08 -9.86 -19.45
N ASN A 353 -20.77 -10.16 -18.19
CA ASN A 353 -19.65 -9.62 -17.39
C ASN A 353 -19.72 -8.12 -17.03
N GLU A 354 -20.73 -7.39 -17.49
CA GLU A 354 -21.01 -6.02 -17.03
C GLU A 354 -21.77 -6.05 -15.71
N LYS A 355 -21.32 -5.26 -14.73
CA LYS A 355 -22.00 -5.12 -13.42
C LYS A 355 -23.34 -4.42 -13.60
N VAL A 356 -24.39 -4.95 -12.95
CA VAL A 356 -25.75 -4.36 -12.95
C VAL A 356 -26.25 -4.01 -11.54
N LEU A 357 -25.32 -3.84 -10.61
CA LEU A 357 -25.57 -3.54 -9.20
C LEU A 357 -25.78 -2.04 -8.97
N PRO A 358 -26.51 -1.64 -7.91
CA PRO A 358 -26.64 -0.22 -7.55
C PRO A 358 -25.28 0.34 -7.09
N TRP A 359 -24.97 1.58 -7.49
CA TRP A 359 -23.61 2.14 -7.34
C TRP A 359 -23.53 3.48 -6.63
N MET A 360 -24.64 4.21 -6.49
CA MET A 360 -24.63 5.53 -5.86
C MET A 360 -25.99 5.89 -5.27
N VAL A 361 -26.00 6.70 -4.21
CA VAL A 361 -27.18 7.38 -3.70
C VAL A 361 -26.95 8.88 -3.80
N SER A 362 -27.86 9.59 -4.48
CA SER A 362 -27.75 11.03 -4.69
C SER A 362 -28.04 11.83 -3.41
N SER A 363 -27.74 13.13 -3.47
CA SER A 363 -28.13 14.08 -2.42
C SER A 363 -29.64 14.26 -2.27
N SER A 364 -30.44 13.91 -3.28
CA SER A 364 -31.91 13.87 -3.15
C SER A 364 -32.40 12.60 -2.44
N GLY A 365 -31.55 11.61 -2.23
CA GLY A 365 -31.92 10.32 -1.65
C GLY A 365 -32.15 9.19 -2.66
N ALA A 366 -32.09 9.48 -3.97
CA ALA A 366 -32.37 8.49 -5.00
C ALA A 366 -31.21 7.51 -5.19
N VAL A 367 -31.52 6.21 -5.28
CA VAL A 367 -30.54 5.16 -5.58
C VAL A 367 -30.34 5.08 -7.10
N ARG A 368 -29.11 5.29 -7.56
CA ARG A 368 -28.68 5.07 -8.95
C ARG A 368 -28.41 3.58 -9.17
N CYS A 369 -29.20 3.01 -10.06
CA CYS A 369 -29.22 1.62 -10.44
C CYS A 369 -29.67 1.48 -11.91
N TYR A 370 -29.58 0.27 -12.47
CA TYR A 370 -30.09 -0.01 -13.81
C TYR A 370 -31.62 -0.18 -13.77
N ASP A 371 -32.29 0.20 -14.86
CA ASP A 371 -33.72 -0.03 -15.04
C ASP A 371 -33.97 -1.44 -15.63
N THR A 372 -35.14 -2.01 -15.35
CA THR A 372 -35.48 -3.35 -15.82
C THR A 372 -35.74 -3.41 -17.32
N VAL A 373 -36.04 -2.28 -17.98
CA VAL A 373 -36.35 -2.22 -19.42
C VAL A 373 -35.08 -2.40 -20.22
N SER A 374 -34.01 -1.66 -19.91
CA SER A 374 -32.71 -1.77 -20.58
C SER A 374 -32.09 -3.16 -20.40
N VAL A 375 -32.18 -3.74 -19.19
CA VAL A 375 -31.73 -5.11 -18.93
C VAL A 375 -32.54 -6.12 -19.75
N SER A 376 -33.87 -5.99 -19.78
CA SER A 376 -34.75 -6.87 -20.58
C SER A 376 -34.50 -6.75 -22.08
N GLN A 377 -34.21 -5.54 -22.57
CA GLN A 377 -33.84 -5.29 -23.95
C GLN A 377 -32.52 -6.00 -24.29
N LYS A 378 -31.50 -5.90 -23.44
CA LYS A 378 -30.22 -6.60 -23.62
C LYS A 378 -30.41 -8.12 -23.65
N LEU A 379 -31.21 -8.68 -22.73
CA LEU A 379 -31.56 -10.11 -22.72
C LEU A 379 -32.27 -10.53 -24.01
N SER A 380 -33.18 -9.69 -24.51
CA SER A 380 -33.91 -9.94 -25.75
C SER A 380 -32.98 -9.93 -26.97
N LEU A 381 -32.02 -9.00 -27.02
CA LEU A 381 -31.02 -8.95 -28.09
C LEU A 381 -30.15 -10.22 -28.13
N HIS A 382 -29.74 -10.75 -26.96
CA HIS A 382 -29.04 -12.03 -26.91
C HIS A 382 -29.86 -13.18 -27.50
N ARG A 383 -31.16 -13.24 -27.20
CA ARG A 383 -32.10 -14.22 -27.78
C ARG A 383 -32.20 -14.08 -29.29
N HIS A 384 -32.43 -12.87 -29.80
CA HIS A 384 -32.53 -12.65 -31.25
C HIS A 384 -31.22 -12.92 -31.99
N ALA A 385 -30.08 -12.67 -31.36
CA ALA A 385 -28.76 -12.97 -31.91
C ALA A 385 -28.31 -14.43 -31.67
N LEU A 386 -29.12 -15.25 -30.99
CA LEU A 386 -28.79 -16.62 -30.57
C LEU A 386 -27.43 -16.72 -29.86
N ARG A 387 -27.07 -15.67 -29.11
CA ARG A 387 -25.83 -15.61 -28.33
C ARG A 387 -26.11 -16.03 -26.90
N PRO A 388 -25.35 -16.98 -26.31
CA PRO A 388 -25.57 -17.39 -24.94
C PRO A 388 -25.52 -16.19 -23.99
N ILE A 389 -26.35 -16.23 -22.95
CA ILE A 389 -26.42 -15.16 -21.95
C ILE A 389 -25.64 -15.62 -20.73
N LEU A 390 -24.58 -14.91 -20.39
CA LEU A 390 -23.83 -15.16 -19.16
C LEU A 390 -24.39 -14.27 -18.04
N ILE A 391 -25.07 -14.87 -17.08
CA ILE A 391 -25.63 -14.18 -15.91
C ILE A 391 -24.80 -14.58 -14.70
N HIS A 392 -24.32 -13.61 -13.93
CA HIS A 392 -23.71 -13.89 -12.63
C HIS A 392 -24.72 -13.56 -11.53
N VAL A 393 -24.86 -14.47 -10.56
CA VAL A 393 -25.80 -14.32 -9.45
C VAL A 393 -25.10 -14.49 -8.10
N PHE A 394 -25.60 -13.80 -7.07
CA PHE A 394 -25.06 -13.95 -5.73
C PHE A 394 -25.47 -15.26 -5.07
N MET A 395 -24.52 -15.85 -4.34
CA MET A 395 -24.71 -17.09 -3.59
C MET A 395 -24.80 -16.82 -2.09
N TRP A 396 -25.71 -17.54 -1.43
CA TRP A 396 -25.94 -17.49 0.02
C TRP A 396 -25.43 -18.72 0.76
N ASP A 397 -25.26 -19.86 0.07
CA ASP A 397 -24.71 -21.09 0.64
C ASP A 397 -23.54 -21.63 -0.21
N ARG A 398 -22.48 -22.04 0.48
CA ARG A 398 -21.25 -22.59 -0.08
C ARG A 398 -21.46 -23.99 -0.63
N SER A 399 -22.37 -24.78 -0.06
CA SER A 399 -22.67 -26.14 -0.53
C SER A 399 -23.22 -26.13 -1.97
N ILE A 400 -24.08 -25.18 -2.28
CA ILE A 400 -24.68 -24.97 -3.62
C ILE A 400 -23.61 -24.49 -4.62
N SER A 401 -22.73 -23.58 -4.20
CA SER A 401 -21.63 -23.08 -5.03
C SER A 401 -20.65 -24.19 -5.42
N GLU A 402 -20.32 -25.07 -4.48
CA GLU A 402 -19.44 -26.22 -4.71
C GLU A 402 -20.10 -27.28 -5.61
N GLY A 403 -21.40 -27.56 -5.45
CA GLY A 403 -22.15 -28.46 -6.33
C GLY A 403 -22.16 -28.00 -7.80
N ILE A 404 -22.34 -26.70 -8.04
CA ILE A 404 -22.31 -26.12 -9.39
C ILE A 404 -20.88 -26.12 -9.98
N ALA A 405 -19.86 -25.86 -9.15
CA ALA A 405 -18.46 -25.90 -9.57
C ALA A 405 -18.00 -27.34 -9.90
N VAL A 406 -18.39 -28.33 -9.09
CA VAL A 406 -18.04 -29.74 -9.30
C VAL A 406 -18.65 -30.29 -10.60
N SER A 407 -19.85 -29.85 -11.00
CA SER A 407 -20.42 -30.24 -12.30
C SER A 407 -19.64 -29.71 -13.52
N ARG A 408 -18.87 -28.63 -13.35
CA ARG A 408 -18.09 -27.98 -14.42
C ARG A 408 -16.62 -28.40 -14.45
N PHE A 409 -16.13 -29.10 -13.43
CA PHE A 409 -14.78 -29.67 -13.40
C PHE A 409 -14.84 -31.20 -13.40
N SER A 410 -15.19 -31.78 -14.55
CA SER A 410 -14.63 -33.08 -14.95
C SER A 410 -13.11 -32.92 -15.00
N ARG A 411 -12.47 -33.17 -13.86
CA ARG A 411 -11.02 -33.12 -13.64
C ARG A 411 -10.35 -34.06 -14.68
N PRO A 412 -9.38 -33.60 -15.49
CA PRO A 412 -8.43 -34.55 -16.06
C PRO A 412 -7.68 -35.22 -14.90
N ALA A 413 -7.52 -36.54 -14.98
CA ALA A 413 -7.01 -37.40 -13.93
C ALA A 413 -5.78 -36.81 -13.19
N SER A 414 -5.87 -36.73 -11.87
CA SER A 414 -4.73 -36.44 -10.99
C SER A 414 -3.71 -37.58 -11.00
N PRO A 415 -2.40 -37.33 -11.03
CA PRO A 415 -1.39 -38.32 -10.65
C PRO A 415 -1.31 -38.46 -9.12
N PRO A 416 -0.74 -39.56 -8.59
CA PRO A 416 -1.08 -40.08 -7.27
C PRO A 416 -0.39 -39.35 -6.12
N THR A 417 -1.18 -39.20 -5.05
CA THR A 417 -0.90 -39.29 -3.61
C THR A 417 0.50 -38.97 -3.07
N SER A 418 0.56 -38.04 -2.11
CA SER A 418 1.61 -37.99 -1.09
C SER A 418 0.95 -37.84 0.30
N PRO A 419 1.58 -38.36 1.38
CA PRO A 419 0.87 -38.86 2.55
C PRO A 419 0.50 -37.78 3.56
N SER A 420 -0.51 -38.10 4.37
CA SER A 420 -1.00 -37.33 5.51
C SER A 420 0.11 -36.93 6.49
N LEU A 421 0.08 -35.68 6.95
CA LEU A 421 0.77 -35.23 8.15
C LEU A 421 -0.27 -34.80 9.19
N MET A 422 -0.07 -35.31 10.40
CA MET A 422 -0.92 -35.13 11.59
C MET A 422 -0.99 -33.67 12.09
N PRO A 423 -1.99 -33.33 12.94
CA PRO A 423 -2.19 -31.96 13.42
C PRO A 423 -1.17 -31.60 14.53
N LEU A 424 -0.55 -30.42 14.41
CA LEU A 424 0.24 -29.79 15.47
C LEU A 424 -0.65 -28.97 16.43
N PRO A 425 -0.36 -28.92 17.74
CA PRO A 425 -1.14 -28.19 18.72
C PRO A 425 -0.82 -26.69 18.73
N ALA A 426 -1.80 -25.88 19.16
CA ALA A 426 -1.76 -24.42 19.20
C ALA A 426 -0.69 -23.86 20.16
N PRO A 427 -0.06 -22.70 19.87
CA PRO A 427 0.81 -22.01 20.83
C PRO A 427 0.05 -21.00 21.69
N GLU A 428 0.36 -21.05 23.00
CA GLU A 428 -0.05 -20.13 24.06
C GLU A 428 0.43 -18.68 23.84
N GLU A 429 -0.31 -17.77 24.46
CA GLU A 429 -0.09 -16.32 24.54
C GLU A 429 1.28 -15.94 25.12
N ILE A 430 2.04 -15.14 24.36
CA ILE A 430 3.15 -14.34 24.89
C ILE A 430 2.80 -12.87 24.75
N ARG A 431 2.61 -12.21 25.89
CA ARG A 431 2.30 -10.78 26.05
C ARG A 431 3.44 -9.89 25.54
N GLN A 432 3.13 -8.98 24.60
CA GLN A 432 4.03 -7.93 24.12
C GLN A 432 3.92 -6.64 24.96
N PRO A 433 5.03 -5.92 25.26
CA PRO A 433 4.99 -4.57 25.80
C PRO A 433 4.77 -3.51 24.71
N ARG A 434 4.02 -2.46 25.07
CA ARG A 434 3.70 -1.27 24.27
C ARG A 434 4.94 -0.51 23.78
N ALA A 435 4.93 -0.06 22.53
CA ALA A 435 5.80 1.00 22.03
C ALA A 435 4.98 2.15 21.42
N MET A 436 5.27 3.38 21.83
CA MET A 436 4.70 4.63 21.33
C MET A 436 5.48 5.15 20.11
N GLY A 437 4.71 5.67 19.13
CA GLY A 437 4.94 6.85 18.28
C GLY A 437 6.30 7.11 17.62
N GLU A 438 6.32 7.20 16.28
CA GLU A 438 6.42 8.47 15.53
C GLU A 438 6.49 8.20 14.02
N ASN A 439 5.47 8.62 13.25
CA ASN A 439 5.44 8.56 11.79
C ASN A 439 5.98 9.87 11.21
N ARG A 440 7.04 9.80 10.39
CA ARG A 440 7.45 10.89 9.49
C ARG A 440 7.41 10.41 8.05
N VAL A 441 6.44 10.91 7.28
CA VAL A 441 6.29 10.70 5.84
C VAL A 441 6.84 11.94 5.11
N VAL A 442 7.67 11.73 4.10
CA VAL A 442 8.21 12.78 3.20
C VAL A 442 7.44 12.75 1.87
N PRO A 443 6.99 13.88 1.30
CA PRO A 443 6.19 13.89 0.06
C PRO A 443 7.04 13.89 -1.23
N ILE A 444 6.53 13.23 -2.26
CA ILE A 444 7.06 13.19 -3.64
C ILE A 444 6.38 14.28 -4.49
N PRO A 445 7.06 14.95 -5.46
CA PRO A 445 6.47 16.04 -6.24
C PRO A 445 5.64 15.56 -7.46
N PRO A 446 4.66 16.37 -7.94
CA PRO A 446 3.76 15.99 -9.04
C PRO A 446 4.31 16.34 -10.44
N PRO A 447 3.89 15.62 -11.50
CA PRO A 447 4.13 16.00 -12.88
C PRO A 447 3.01 16.88 -13.48
N ALA A 448 3.39 17.59 -14.55
CA ALA A 448 2.71 18.73 -15.18
C ALA A 448 1.39 18.40 -15.92
N THR A 449 0.54 19.43 -15.98
CA THR A 449 -0.72 19.56 -16.72
C THR A 449 -0.51 19.99 -18.17
N ASP A 450 -1.25 19.39 -19.10
CA ASP A 450 -1.63 20.01 -20.37
C ASP A 450 -3.16 20.01 -20.50
N SER A 451 -3.68 21.15 -20.91
CA SER A 451 -5.07 21.53 -21.15
C SER A 451 -5.51 21.18 -22.56
N ASP A 452 -6.79 20.83 -22.77
CA ASP A 452 -7.68 21.62 -23.63
C ASP A 452 -9.14 21.11 -23.74
N ALA A 453 -10.03 22.12 -23.77
CA ALA A 453 -11.26 22.27 -24.54
C ALA A 453 -12.62 21.60 -24.13
N ALA A 454 -13.53 22.51 -23.76
CA ALA A 454 -14.92 22.69 -24.25
C ALA A 454 -16.06 21.76 -23.75
N GLY A 455 -17.05 22.38 -23.07
CA GLY A 455 -18.41 21.84 -22.84
C GLY A 455 -19.37 22.19 -23.99
N PRO A 456 -20.70 22.36 -23.77
CA PRO A 456 -21.59 21.86 -22.70
C PRO A 456 -22.85 21.13 -23.28
N THR A 457 -23.60 20.38 -22.47
CA THR A 457 -25.02 20.12 -22.79
C THR A 457 -25.84 19.83 -21.53
N ARG A 458 -26.67 20.80 -21.14
CA ARG A 458 -27.87 20.61 -20.33
C ARG A 458 -28.91 19.89 -21.19
N LEU A 459 -29.64 18.94 -20.61
CA LEU A 459 -31.05 18.68 -20.90
C LEU A 459 -31.61 17.84 -19.75
N ASP A 460 -32.38 18.51 -18.89
CA ASP A 460 -33.32 17.87 -17.96
C ASP A 460 -34.35 17.07 -18.75
N ARG A 461 -34.69 15.87 -18.27
CA ARG A 461 -36.04 15.33 -18.47
C ARG A 461 -36.45 14.41 -17.33
N ASP A 462 -37.46 14.92 -16.66
CA ASP A 462 -38.31 14.36 -15.63
C ASP A 462 -39.16 13.21 -16.19
N THR A 463 -39.33 12.12 -15.43
CA THR A 463 -40.55 11.28 -15.46
C THR A 463 -40.56 10.28 -14.31
N ALA A 464 -41.40 10.58 -13.33
CA ALA A 464 -41.97 9.63 -12.38
C ALA A 464 -43.09 8.80 -13.04
N GLY A 465 -43.30 7.56 -12.56
CA GLY A 465 -44.54 6.82 -12.81
C GLY A 465 -44.35 5.30 -12.99
N GLU A 466 -44.88 4.56 -12.03
CA GLU A 466 -44.82 3.10 -11.86
C GLU A 466 -45.72 2.30 -12.83
N LEU A 467 -45.42 0.99 -12.90
CA LEU A 467 -46.31 -0.19 -12.90
C LEU A 467 -45.98 -1.20 -14.01
N SER A 468 -45.91 -2.47 -13.60
CA SER A 468 -45.68 -3.66 -14.41
C SER A 468 -46.47 -3.69 -15.73
N PHE A 469 -45.80 -3.90 -16.87
CA PHE A 469 -46.46 -4.11 -18.16
C PHE A 469 -46.16 -5.48 -18.78
N ARG A 470 -47.24 -6.17 -19.16
CA ARG A 470 -47.27 -7.33 -20.04
C ARG A 470 -47.29 -6.84 -21.49
N PHE A 471 -46.51 -7.47 -22.36
CA PHE A 471 -46.38 -7.07 -23.77
C PHE A 471 -47.72 -7.17 -24.52
N HIS A 472 -48.13 -6.07 -25.15
CA HIS A 472 -48.99 -6.09 -26.33
C HIS A 472 -48.17 -5.67 -27.54
N GLU A 473 -48.35 -6.44 -28.60
CA GLU A 473 -47.72 -6.36 -29.90
C GLU A 473 -48.12 -5.06 -30.61
N PHE A 474 -47.15 -4.26 -31.05
CA PHE A 474 -47.41 -3.11 -31.91
C PHE A 474 -46.54 -3.19 -33.16
N SER A 475 -47.25 -3.33 -34.29
CA SER A 475 -46.77 -3.22 -35.66
C SER A 475 -46.23 -1.81 -35.92
N LEU A 476 -45.05 -1.75 -36.54
CA LEU A 476 -44.41 -0.51 -37.00
C LEU A 476 -45.23 0.13 -38.13
N GLY A 477 -45.50 1.43 -38.01
CA GLY A 477 -45.97 2.28 -39.10
C GLY A 477 -44.88 3.27 -39.50
N ASP A 478 -44.57 3.27 -40.79
CA ASP A 478 -43.70 4.23 -41.48
C ASP A 478 -44.12 5.68 -41.19
N ASN A 479 -43.15 6.56 -40.90
CA ASN A 479 -42.80 7.70 -41.75
C ASN A 479 -41.84 8.66 -41.05
N TRP A 480 -40.73 8.92 -41.75
CA TRP A 480 -39.78 9.99 -41.50
C TRP A 480 -40.18 11.23 -42.29
N VAL A 481 -40.23 12.41 -41.64
CA VAL A 481 -39.77 13.71 -42.14
C VAL A 481 -39.18 14.49 -40.98
#